data_AF-A0AAW0WS27-F1
#
_entry.id   AF-A0AAW0WS27-F1
#
_cell.length_a   1.000
_cell.length_b   1.000
_cell.length_c   1.000
_cell.angle_alpha   90.00
_cell.angle_beta   90.00
_cell.angle_gamma   90.00
#
_symmetry.space_group_name_H-M   'P 1'
#
loop_
_entity.id
_entity.type
_entity.pdbx_description
1 polymer ?
#
loop_
_entity_poly.entity_id
_entity_poly.type
_entity_poly.pdbx_seq_one_letter_code
_entity_poly.pdbx_strand_id
1 'polypeptide(L)'
;TTKRRQTDLKMLPGLCLGRTVRHLRVLGRAWKRWQPRLEGDSSACATLPFTMPKRYLVTSFDPSHGLTDEQIAIQKLAINFARNEMLPNMAIWDEKELFPVDTMRAAAALGFGAVYASEEFGGTGLSRLDASIIFEALSQGCTSTTAYISIHNMCAWMIDKFGNKSQREQWIPQLASMEKFASYCLTEPGAGSDAGSLSTTAKKVGEELILNGSKAFISGGGDTDVYLVMCRTGSEGPKGISCVLVEKGTPGLNFGTKEKKIGWNSQPTRMVIFEDCRVPVINIIGDEGQGFNIAMKGLNGGRINIGPDPD
;
A
#
# COMPACT_ATOMS: atom_id res chain seq x y z
N THR A 1 3.30 -74.81 -12.57
CA THR A 1 3.06 -74.13 -13.85
C THR A 1 3.40 -72.66 -13.68
N THR A 2 4.65 -72.30 -14.03
CA THR A 2 5.05 -71.26 -15.02
C THR A 2 4.79 -69.80 -14.55
N LYS A 3 5.70 -68.81 -14.61
CA LYS A 3 7.16 -68.62 -14.79
C LYS A 3 7.39 -67.10 -14.59
N ARG A 4 8.48 -66.73 -13.91
CA ARG A 4 9.22 -65.43 -13.89
C ARG A 4 8.91 -64.41 -15.02
N ARG A 5 8.92 -63.11 -14.66
CA ARG A 5 10.03 -62.20 -15.01
C ARG A 5 10.09 -60.95 -14.11
N GLN A 6 11.31 -60.76 -13.63
CA GLN A 6 11.88 -59.65 -12.87
C GLN A 6 12.49 -58.67 -13.89
N THR A 7 12.42 -57.37 -13.62
CA THR A 7 13.51 -56.44 -13.98
C THR A 7 13.51 -55.29 -12.97
N ASP A 8 14.59 -55.25 -12.22
CA ASP A 8 14.97 -54.23 -11.25
C ASP A 8 15.22 -52.89 -11.93
N LEU A 9 14.93 -51.78 -11.24
CA LEU A 9 15.89 -50.66 -11.18
C LEU A 9 15.86 -50.02 -9.80
N LYS A 10 17.06 -49.79 -9.29
CA LYS A 10 17.46 -49.58 -7.89
C LYS A 10 17.09 -48.17 -7.36
N MET A 11 16.92 -48.11 -6.03
CA MET A 11 16.89 -46.91 -5.19
C MET A 11 18.16 -46.05 -5.30
N LEU A 12 18.03 -44.74 -5.00
CA LEU A 12 18.72 -44.01 -3.91
C LEU A 12 18.17 -42.56 -3.80
N PRO A 13 18.42 -41.78 -2.71
CA PRO A 13 17.38 -41.09 -1.95
C PRO A 13 17.52 -39.56 -1.86
N GLY A 14 16.44 -38.90 -1.41
CA GLY A 14 16.51 -37.62 -0.68
C GLY A 14 16.33 -36.34 -1.53
N LEU A 15 15.24 -35.61 -1.30
CA LEU A 15 15.26 -34.30 -0.63
C LEU A 15 13.82 -33.81 -0.41
N CYS A 16 13.56 -33.31 0.80
CA CYS A 16 12.30 -32.73 1.24
C CYS A 16 11.80 -31.61 0.31
N LEU A 17 10.67 -31.81 -0.37
CA LEU A 17 9.82 -30.71 -0.85
C LEU A 17 8.77 -30.39 0.21
N GLY A 18 9.14 -29.53 1.14
CA GLY A 18 8.23 -29.01 2.15
C GLY A 18 8.59 -27.58 2.50
N ARG A 19 8.30 -26.62 1.59
CA ARG A 19 8.12 -25.16 1.81
C ARG A 19 8.27 -24.38 0.50
N THR A 20 7.35 -24.51 -0.48
CA THR A 20 7.36 -23.58 -1.65
C THR A 20 6.03 -23.48 -2.42
N VAL A 21 4.87 -23.70 -1.78
CA VAL A 21 3.56 -23.68 -2.50
C VAL A 21 2.51 -22.79 -1.81
N ARG A 22 2.92 -21.82 -0.98
CA ARG A 22 1.95 -20.89 -0.34
C ARG A 22 1.78 -19.55 -1.07
N HIS A 23 2.82 -18.95 -1.63
CA HIS A 23 2.74 -17.62 -2.25
C HIS A 23 1.86 -17.56 -3.52
N LEU A 24 1.71 -18.67 -4.25
CA LEU A 24 0.92 -18.71 -5.49
C LEU A 24 -0.60 -18.87 -5.30
N ARG A 25 -1.10 -19.17 -4.09
CA ARG A 25 -2.54 -19.47 -3.90
C ARG A 25 -3.45 -18.24 -3.84
N VAL A 26 -2.91 -17.06 -3.55
CA VAL A 26 -3.67 -15.81 -3.51
C VAL A 26 -3.68 -15.17 -4.90
N LEU A 27 -2.51 -15.06 -5.55
CA LEU A 27 -2.38 -14.59 -6.93
C LEU A 27 -3.10 -15.50 -7.94
N GLY A 28 -3.06 -16.83 -7.75
CA GLY A 28 -3.69 -17.79 -8.66
C GLY A 28 -5.24 -17.74 -8.69
N ARG A 29 -5.88 -17.21 -7.63
CA ARG A 29 -7.36 -17.08 -7.58
C ARG A 29 -7.85 -15.83 -8.32
N ALA A 30 -7.09 -14.74 -8.30
CA ALA A 30 -7.35 -13.56 -9.13
C ALA A 30 -7.03 -13.84 -10.61
N TRP A 31 -5.95 -14.59 -10.89
CA TRP A 31 -5.50 -14.94 -12.23
C TRP A 31 -6.57 -15.69 -13.06
N LYS A 32 -7.26 -16.67 -12.45
CA LYS A 32 -8.28 -17.47 -13.15
C LYS A 32 -9.53 -16.67 -13.54
N ARG A 33 -9.78 -15.50 -12.94
CA ARG A 33 -10.97 -14.67 -13.23
C ARG A 33 -10.79 -13.77 -14.46
N TRP A 34 -9.56 -13.55 -14.90
CA TRP A 34 -9.21 -12.61 -15.99
C TRP A 34 -8.81 -13.27 -17.31
N GLN A 35 -8.91 -14.61 -17.40
CA GLN A 35 -8.41 -15.39 -18.53
C GLN A 35 -9.20 -15.29 -19.86
N PRO A 36 -10.53 -15.03 -19.94
CA PRO A 36 -11.27 -15.28 -21.19
C PRO A 36 -11.28 -14.13 -22.20
N ARG A 37 -10.22 -13.32 -22.33
CA ARG A 37 -10.14 -12.25 -23.35
C ARG A 37 -8.93 -12.30 -24.28
N LEU A 38 -8.16 -13.40 -24.27
CA LEU A 38 -6.92 -13.54 -25.04
C LEU A 38 -6.93 -14.66 -26.09
N GLU A 39 -8.07 -15.24 -26.42
CA GLU A 39 -8.16 -16.24 -27.50
C GLU A 39 -9.05 -15.70 -28.64
N GLY A 40 -8.42 -14.90 -29.48
CA GLY A 40 -8.91 -14.54 -30.81
C GLY A 40 -8.26 -15.44 -31.85
N ASP A 41 -9.12 -16.15 -32.57
CA ASP A 41 -8.88 -17.12 -33.63
C ASP A 41 -7.93 -16.60 -34.74
N SER A 42 -6.88 -17.35 -35.07
CA SER A 42 -6.03 -17.08 -36.24
C SER A 42 -5.57 -18.38 -36.87
N SER A 43 -6.44 -18.99 -37.67
CA SER A 43 -6.07 -19.99 -38.66
C SER A 43 -5.72 -19.31 -40.00
N ALA A 44 -4.68 -19.83 -40.65
CA ALA A 44 -4.17 -19.54 -41.99
C ALA A 44 -3.26 -18.31 -42.20
N CYS A 45 -1.94 -18.54 -42.18
CA CYS A 45 -1.07 -18.24 -43.33
C CYS A 45 0.29 -18.93 -43.12
N ALA A 46 0.58 -19.95 -43.94
CA ALA A 46 1.88 -20.60 -43.96
C ALA A 46 2.76 -19.95 -45.04
N THR A 47 3.84 -19.28 -44.65
CA THR A 47 5.00 -19.00 -45.55
C THR A 47 6.27 -18.64 -44.76
N LEU A 48 7.28 -19.49 -44.93
CA LEU A 48 8.76 -19.30 -44.87
C LEU A 48 9.46 -19.01 -43.52
N PRO A 49 10.57 -19.72 -43.21
CA PRO A 49 11.38 -19.48 -42.02
C PRO A 49 12.43 -18.40 -42.35
N PHE A 50 12.08 -17.14 -42.16
CA PHE A 50 13.07 -16.07 -42.00
C PHE A 50 13.00 -15.57 -40.56
N THR A 51 13.67 -16.27 -39.66
CA THR A 51 13.87 -15.79 -38.29
C THR A 51 14.81 -14.60 -38.34
N MET A 52 14.23 -13.40 -38.39
CA MET A 52 14.97 -12.18 -38.06
C MET A 52 15.48 -12.31 -36.62
N PRO A 53 16.78 -12.08 -36.36
CA PRO A 53 17.25 -11.99 -34.99
C PRO A 53 16.48 -10.84 -34.34
N LYS A 54 15.82 -11.12 -33.20
CA LYS A 54 15.26 -10.07 -32.35
C LYS A 54 16.41 -9.13 -32.02
N ARG A 55 16.45 -7.96 -32.66
CA ARG A 55 17.26 -6.84 -32.20
C ARG A 55 16.70 -6.46 -30.85
N TYR A 56 17.29 -6.98 -29.78
CA TYR A 56 17.13 -6.42 -28.46
C TYR A 56 17.67 -4.99 -28.59
N LEU A 57 16.77 -4.01 -28.52
CA LEU A 57 17.17 -2.68 -28.08
C LEU A 57 17.80 -2.91 -26.71
N VAL A 58 19.13 -2.92 -26.66
CA VAL A 58 19.84 -2.73 -25.40
C VAL A 58 19.53 -1.31 -25.01
N THR A 59 18.44 -1.12 -24.28
CA THR A 59 18.30 0.09 -23.50
C THR A 59 19.45 0.05 -22.50
N SER A 60 20.26 1.10 -22.45
CA SER A 60 21.31 1.24 -21.42
C SER A 60 20.74 1.21 -19.99
N PHE A 61 19.41 1.30 -19.87
CA PHE A 61 18.62 1.11 -18.67
C PHE A 61 17.59 0.00 -18.91
N ASP A 62 17.82 -1.17 -18.30
CA ASP A 62 16.80 -2.21 -18.12
C ASP A 62 16.36 -2.17 -16.65
N PRO A 63 15.13 -1.70 -16.34
CA PRO A 63 14.63 -1.62 -14.96
C PRO A 63 14.40 -3.00 -14.32
N SER A 64 14.53 -4.09 -15.08
CA SER A 64 14.47 -5.46 -14.57
C SER A 64 15.85 -6.03 -14.20
N HIS A 65 16.94 -5.32 -14.49
CA HIS A 65 18.29 -5.82 -14.21
C HIS A 65 18.52 -6.00 -12.70
N GLY A 66 19.06 -7.17 -12.30
CA GLY A 66 19.33 -7.50 -10.90
C GLY A 66 18.11 -7.99 -10.10
N LEU A 67 16.92 -8.00 -10.69
CA LEU A 67 15.71 -8.52 -10.05
C LEU A 67 15.61 -10.05 -10.18
N THR A 68 14.96 -10.67 -9.21
CA THR A 68 14.58 -12.10 -9.28
C THR A 68 13.41 -12.33 -10.25
N ASP A 69 13.21 -13.57 -10.71
CA ASP A 69 12.09 -13.92 -11.59
C ASP A 69 10.71 -13.55 -10.99
N GLU A 70 10.55 -13.70 -9.68
CA GLU A 70 9.34 -13.32 -8.95
C GLU A 70 9.13 -11.80 -8.98
N GLN A 71 10.19 -11.03 -8.71
CA GLN A 71 10.17 -9.57 -8.79
C GLN A 71 9.88 -9.07 -10.21
N ILE A 72 10.46 -9.71 -11.23
CA ILE A 72 10.17 -9.40 -12.64
C ILE A 72 8.70 -9.66 -12.97
N ALA A 73 8.11 -10.75 -12.45
CA ALA A 73 6.70 -11.04 -12.64
C ALA A 73 5.80 -9.99 -11.98
N ILE A 74 6.11 -9.59 -10.74
CA ILE A 74 5.42 -8.52 -10.01
C ILE A 74 5.53 -7.18 -10.76
N GLN A 75 6.74 -6.82 -11.21
CA GLN A 75 7.00 -5.61 -11.98
C GLN A 75 6.15 -5.57 -13.25
N LYS A 76 6.13 -6.66 -14.02
CA LYS A 76 5.32 -6.76 -15.25
C LYS A 76 3.83 -6.62 -14.97
N LEU A 77 3.33 -7.23 -13.88
CA LEU A 77 1.93 -7.10 -13.47
C LEU A 77 1.59 -5.62 -13.17
N ALA A 78 2.42 -4.95 -12.37
CA ALA A 78 2.23 -3.55 -12.02
C ALA A 78 2.33 -2.62 -13.24
N ILE A 79 3.29 -2.83 -14.15
CA ILE A 79 3.43 -2.06 -15.39
C ILE A 79 2.18 -2.21 -16.26
N ASN A 80 1.68 -3.44 -16.43
CA ASN A 80 0.50 -3.69 -17.25
C ASN A 80 -0.75 -3.01 -16.65
N PHE A 81 -0.91 -3.09 -15.32
CA PHE A 81 -1.99 -2.38 -14.64
C PHE A 81 -1.87 -0.86 -14.81
N ALA A 82 -0.67 -0.30 -14.61
CA ALA A 82 -0.42 1.12 -14.78
C ALA A 82 -0.76 1.61 -16.18
N ARG A 83 -0.34 0.87 -17.22
CA ARG A 83 -0.57 1.22 -18.62
C ARG A 83 -2.04 1.14 -19.04
N ASN A 84 -2.77 0.16 -18.52
CA ASN A 84 -4.13 -0.12 -18.97
C ASN A 84 -5.20 0.59 -18.13
N GLU A 85 -4.99 0.74 -16.83
CA GLU A 85 -6.01 1.22 -15.89
C GLU A 85 -5.71 2.63 -15.37
N MET A 86 -4.44 3.03 -15.28
CA MET A 86 -4.04 4.33 -14.70
C MET A 86 -3.73 5.37 -15.79
N LEU A 87 -2.81 5.05 -16.70
CA LEU A 87 -2.30 5.99 -17.71
C LEU A 87 -3.41 6.63 -18.57
N PRO A 88 -4.42 5.87 -19.08
CA PRO A 88 -5.46 6.47 -19.92
C PRO A 88 -6.34 7.47 -19.17
N ASN A 89 -6.44 7.34 -17.85
CA ASN A 89 -7.31 8.14 -17.00
C ASN A 89 -6.56 9.27 -16.27
N MET A 90 -5.22 9.22 -16.21
CA MET A 90 -4.38 10.13 -15.44
C MET A 90 -4.72 11.60 -15.65
N ALA A 91 -4.82 12.05 -16.91
CA ALA A 91 -5.09 13.45 -17.24
C ALA A 91 -6.46 13.91 -16.73
N ILE A 92 -7.48 13.05 -16.83
CA ILE A 92 -8.84 13.35 -16.37
C ILE A 92 -8.87 13.46 -14.84
N TRP A 93 -8.18 12.56 -14.14
CA TRP A 93 -8.10 12.62 -12.67
C TRP A 93 -7.36 13.85 -12.18
N ASP A 94 -6.33 14.29 -12.90
CA ASP A 94 -5.58 15.49 -12.56
C ASP A 94 -6.43 16.75 -12.78
N GLU A 95 -6.96 16.95 -13.99
CA GLU A 95 -7.73 18.14 -14.38
C GLU A 95 -9.00 18.31 -13.53
N LYS A 96 -9.72 17.21 -13.27
CA LYS A 96 -10.97 17.22 -12.50
C LYS A 96 -10.75 16.96 -11.00
N GLU A 97 -9.50 16.80 -10.59
CA GLU A 97 -9.09 16.48 -9.22
C GLU A 97 -9.87 15.30 -8.61
N LEU A 98 -10.04 14.22 -9.37
CA LEU A 98 -10.86 13.06 -8.99
C LEU A 98 -10.06 12.06 -8.18
N PHE A 99 -10.64 11.58 -7.08
CA PHE A 99 -10.09 10.50 -6.28
C PHE A 99 -10.49 9.13 -6.89
N PRO A 100 -9.57 8.37 -7.50
CA PRO A 100 -9.91 7.25 -8.38
C PRO A 100 -10.16 5.95 -7.59
N VAL A 101 -11.21 5.95 -6.77
CA VAL A 101 -11.57 4.85 -5.85
C VAL A 101 -11.63 3.49 -6.54
N ASP A 102 -12.32 3.40 -7.68
CA ASP A 102 -12.52 2.13 -8.37
C ASP A 102 -11.22 1.55 -8.93
N THR A 103 -10.36 2.41 -9.50
CA THR A 103 -9.04 1.98 -9.98
C THR A 103 -8.14 1.57 -8.81
N MET A 104 -8.16 2.29 -7.69
CA MET A 104 -7.39 1.89 -6.51
C MET A 104 -7.86 0.55 -5.94
N ARG A 105 -9.17 0.28 -5.90
CA ARG A 105 -9.72 -1.04 -5.53
C ARG A 105 -9.31 -2.14 -6.52
N ALA A 106 -9.26 -1.83 -7.82
CA ALA A 106 -8.74 -2.77 -8.81
C ALA A 106 -7.24 -3.08 -8.57
N ALA A 107 -6.44 -2.07 -8.18
CA ALA A 107 -5.05 -2.27 -7.78
C ALA A 107 -4.96 -3.14 -6.50
N ALA A 108 -5.82 -2.90 -5.51
CA ALA A 108 -5.89 -3.67 -4.28
C ALA A 108 -6.24 -5.15 -4.53
N ALA A 109 -7.11 -5.43 -5.50
CA ALA A 109 -7.45 -6.79 -5.92
C ALA A 109 -6.26 -7.56 -6.54
N LEU A 110 -5.21 -6.86 -6.98
CA LEU A 110 -3.93 -7.43 -7.42
C LEU A 110 -2.91 -7.59 -6.28
N GLY A 111 -3.25 -7.16 -5.07
CA GLY A 111 -2.38 -7.20 -3.89
C GLY A 111 -1.70 -5.86 -3.55
N PHE A 112 -2.02 -4.76 -4.23
CA PHE A 112 -1.33 -3.48 -4.03
C PHE A 112 -1.92 -2.60 -2.90
N GLY A 113 -2.95 -3.08 -2.19
CA GLY A 113 -3.60 -2.36 -1.10
C GLY A 113 -2.83 -2.40 0.22
N ALA A 114 -2.13 -3.49 0.52
CA ALA A 114 -1.32 -3.65 1.73
C ALA A 114 -0.11 -4.55 1.46
N VAL A 115 0.79 -4.06 0.59
CA VAL A 115 1.94 -4.76 0.01
C VAL A 115 2.83 -5.38 1.09
N TYR A 116 3.25 -4.57 2.05
CA TYR A 116 4.23 -4.97 3.08
C TYR A 116 3.60 -5.14 4.47
N ALA A 117 2.28 -5.34 4.53
CA ALA A 117 1.61 -5.84 5.73
C ALA A 117 1.59 -7.38 5.72
N SER A 118 1.51 -7.99 6.90
CA SER A 118 1.49 -9.44 7.10
C SER A 118 0.37 -10.14 6.31
N GLU A 119 0.68 -11.33 5.78
CA GLU A 119 -0.32 -12.23 5.19
C GLU A 119 -1.39 -12.68 6.19
N GLU A 120 -1.09 -12.65 7.50
CA GLU A 120 -1.96 -13.16 8.57
C GLU A 120 -3.38 -12.54 8.52
N PHE A 121 -3.47 -11.25 8.18
CA PHE A 121 -4.72 -10.50 8.15
C PHE A 121 -5.05 -9.92 6.76
N GLY A 122 -4.46 -10.48 5.70
CA GLY A 122 -4.81 -10.13 4.31
C GLY A 122 -3.86 -9.17 3.59
N GLY A 123 -2.74 -8.79 4.19
CA GLY A 123 -1.63 -8.17 3.45
C GLY A 123 -0.94 -9.17 2.52
N THR A 124 0.03 -8.72 1.73
CA THR A 124 0.79 -9.63 0.83
C THR A 124 2.12 -10.11 1.39
N GLY A 125 2.59 -9.55 2.51
CA GLY A 125 3.85 -9.94 3.14
C GLY A 125 5.11 -9.66 2.32
N LEU A 126 4.99 -8.85 1.26
CA LEU A 126 6.10 -8.53 0.36
C LEU A 126 7.11 -7.61 1.04
N SER A 127 8.36 -7.66 0.55
CA SER A 127 9.44 -6.86 1.11
C SER A 127 9.33 -5.39 0.71
N ARG A 128 10.15 -4.54 1.34
CA ARG A 128 10.27 -3.12 0.95
C ARG A 128 10.83 -2.95 -0.46
N LEU A 129 11.71 -3.86 -0.90
CA LEU A 129 12.22 -3.86 -2.27
C LEU A 129 11.11 -4.16 -3.28
N ASP A 130 10.29 -5.17 -3.00
CA ASP A 130 9.16 -5.52 -3.86
C ASP A 130 8.14 -4.37 -3.94
N ALA A 131 7.90 -3.69 -2.81
CA ALA A 131 7.06 -2.49 -2.78
C ALA A 131 7.62 -1.36 -3.64
N SER A 132 8.93 -1.11 -3.60
CA SER A 132 9.58 -0.11 -4.45
C SER A 132 9.38 -0.43 -5.94
N ILE A 133 9.60 -1.69 -6.33
CA ILE A 133 9.39 -2.17 -7.71
C ILE A 133 7.94 -1.95 -8.16
N ILE A 134 6.96 -2.26 -7.30
CA ILE A 134 5.54 -2.04 -7.57
C ILE A 134 5.25 -0.55 -7.73
N PHE A 135 5.68 0.29 -6.80
CA PHE A 135 5.37 1.72 -6.83
C PHE A 135 6.08 2.46 -7.96
N GLU A 136 7.30 2.08 -8.32
CA GLU A 136 7.97 2.57 -9.51
C GLU A 136 7.15 2.25 -10.78
N ALA A 137 6.75 0.98 -10.93
CA ALA A 137 5.95 0.52 -12.06
C ALA A 137 4.59 1.24 -12.16
N LEU A 138 3.86 1.38 -11.04
CA LEU A 138 2.58 2.08 -10.99
C LEU A 138 2.73 3.58 -11.29
N SER A 139 3.84 4.19 -10.89
CA SER A 139 4.12 5.62 -11.12
C SER A 139 4.28 5.96 -12.60
N GLN A 140 4.58 4.98 -13.48
CA GLN A 140 4.56 5.18 -14.93
C GLN A 140 3.14 5.43 -15.47
N GLY A 141 2.10 5.07 -14.71
CA GLY A 141 0.71 5.33 -15.06
C GLY A 141 0.20 6.65 -14.49
N CYS A 142 0.30 6.84 -13.17
CA CYS A 142 -0.07 8.10 -12.51
C CYS A 142 0.66 8.24 -11.18
N THR A 143 1.69 9.08 -11.12
CA THR A 143 2.48 9.33 -9.90
C THR A 143 1.63 9.83 -8.74
N SER A 144 0.65 10.71 -8.99
CA SER A 144 -0.26 11.24 -7.96
C SER A 144 -1.04 10.14 -7.25
N THR A 145 -1.66 9.24 -8.01
CA THR A 145 -2.45 8.13 -7.46
C THR A 145 -1.55 7.11 -6.78
N THR A 146 -0.40 6.78 -7.37
CA THR A 146 0.58 5.86 -6.76
C THR A 146 1.12 6.38 -5.44
N ALA A 147 1.42 7.68 -5.34
CA ALA A 147 1.86 8.30 -4.10
C ALA A 147 0.80 8.14 -2.99
N TYR A 148 -0.47 8.31 -3.31
CA TYR A 148 -1.55 8.05 -2.35
C TYR A 148 -1.63 6.56 -1.96
N ILE A 149 -1.53 5.63 -2.91
CA ILE A 149 -1.49 4.18 -2.63
C ILE A 149 -0.34 3.86 -1.66
N SER A 150 0.83 4.48 -1.83
CA SER A 150 1.98 4.33 -0.92
C SER A 150 1.68 4.86 0.49
N ILE A 151 1.06 6.05 0.61
CA ILE A 151 0.64 6.61 1.91
C ILE A 151 -0.37 5.68 2.59
N HIS A 152 -1.35 5.17 1.85
CA HIS A 152 -2.30 4.19 2.34
C HIS A 152 -1.60 2.93 2.88
N ASN A 153 -0.66 2.37 2.11
CA ASN A 153 0.13 1.21 2.52
C ASN A 153 0.95 1.48 3.79
N MET A 154 1.47 2.70 3.96
CA MET A 154 2.17 3.11 5.18
C MET A 154 1.23 3.05 6.40
N CYS A 155 -0.02 3.53 6.27
CA CYS A 155 -1.00 3.43 7.34
C CYS A 155 -1.34 1.97 7.69
N ALA A 156 -1.63 1.14 6.67
CA ALA A 156 -1.91 -0.28 6.87
C ALA A 156 -0.76 -0.98 7.61
N TRP A 157 0.48 -0.71 7.23
CA TRP A 157 1.65 -1.27 7.91
C TRP A 157 1.84 -0.78 9.34
N MET A 158 1.55 0.49 9.65
CA MET A 158 1.62 0.98 11.03
C MET A 158 0.65 0.20 11.93
N ILE A 159 -0.56 -0.07 11.44
CA ILE A 159 -1.56 -0.87 12.16
C ILE A 159 -1.10 -2.32 12.28
N ASP A 160 -0.61 -2.93 11.20
CA ASP A 160 -0.15 -4.33 11.20
C ASP A 160 1.04 -4.56 12.14
N LYS A 161 1.98 -3.60 12.16
CA LYS A 161 3.23 -3.74 12.90
C LYS A 161 3.11 -3.41 14.38
N PHE A 162 2.31 -2.40 14.74
CA PHE A 162 2.24 -1.85 16.09
C PHE A 162 0.87 -2.03 16.75
N GLY A 163 -0.17 -2.31 15.96
CA GLY A 163 -1.50 -2.57 16.49
C GLY A 163 -1.59 -3.90 17.22
N ASN A 164 -2.49 -3.96 18.19
CA ASN A 164 -2.83 -5.20 18.87
C ASN A 164 -3.62 -6.13 17.92
N LYS A 165 -3.81 -7.39 18.34
CA LYS A 165 -4.48 -8.41 17.52
C LYS A 165 -5.87 -7.96 17.02
N SER A 166 -6.70 -7.38 17.90
CA SER A 166 -8.05 -6.92 17.56
C SER A 166 -8.02 -5.83 16.48
N GLN A 167 -7.13 -4.85 16.63
CA GLN A 167 -6.96 -3.78 15.64
C GLN A 167 -6.53 -4.33 14.28
N ARG A 168 -5.63 -5.33 14.25
CA ARG A 168 -5.17 -5.94 13.00
C ARG A 168 -6.26 -6.75 12.31
N GLU A 169 -6.99 -7.56 13.09
CA GLU A 169 -8.13 -8.35 12.61
C GLU A 169 -9.23 -7.46 12.02
N GLN A 170 -9.48 -6.32 12.65
CA GLN A 170 -10.47 -5.36 12.18
C GLN A 170 -10.01 -4.64 10.91
N TRP A 171 -8.82 -4.03 10.93
CA TRP A 171 -8.47 -3.01 9.94
C TRP A 171 -7.71 -3.52 8.73
N ILE A 172 -6.78 -4.48 8.89
CA ILE A 172 -5.93 -4.91 7.78
C ILE A 172 -6.73 -5.49 6.60
N PRO A 173 -7.75 -6.35 6.80
CA PRO A 173 -8.53 -6.86 5.66
C PRO A 173 -9.24 -5.75 4.85
N GLN A 174 -9.79 -4.74 5.54
CA GLN A 174 -10.53 -3.64 4.93
C GLN A 174 -9.59 -2.68 4.17
N LEU A 175 -8.38 -2.46 4.69
CA LEU A 175 -7.35 -1.64 4.04
C LEU A 175 -6.70 -2.39 2.88
N ALA A 176 -6.37 -3.67 3.05
CA ALA A 176 -5.75 -4.49 2.02
C ALA A 176 -6.61 -4.64 0.77
N SER A 177 -7.94 -4.66 0.93
CA SER A 177 -8.91 -4.67 -0.17
C SER A 177 -9.27 -3.27 -0.69
N MET A 178 -8.83 -2.20 -0.01
CA MET A 178 -9.29 -0.83 -0.23
C MET A 178 -10.83 -0.71 -0.23
N GLU A 179 -11.50 -1.55 0.55
CA GLU A 179 -12.89 -1.28 0.95
C GLU A 179 -12.94 0.04 1.72
N LYS A 180 -11.99 0.18 2.65
CA LYS A 180 -11.71 1.38 3.43
C LYS A 180 -10.38 1.99 3.02
N PHE A 181 -10.33 3.32 3.05
CA PHE A 181 -9.14 4.08 2.73
C PHE A 181 -8.56 4.77 3.97
N ALA A 182 -7.23 4.81 4.08
CA ALA A 182 -6.53 5.44 5.18
C ALA A 182 -5.82 6.74 4.79
N SER A 183 -5.69 7.64 5.75
CA SER A 183 -4.90 8.86 5.69
C SER A 183 -3.95 8.95 6.87
N TYR A 184 -2.77 9.54 6.63
CA TYR A 184 -1.75 9.75 7.64
C TYR A 184 -1.75 11.20 8.12
N CYS A 185 -1.86 11.42 9.43
CA CYS A 185 -2.09 12.72 10.04
C CYS A 185 -0.95 13.11 11.00
N LEU A 186 0.11 13.72 10.45
CA LEU A 186 1.26 14.21 11.24
C LEU A 186 1.36 15.73 11.20
N THR A 187 1.54 16.29 10.01
CA THR A 187 1.83 17.70 9.76
C THR A 187 0.73 18.62 10.28
N GLU A 188 1.13 19.75 10.86
CA GLU A 188 0.27 20.81 11.35
C GLU A 188 0.64 22.15 10.72
N PRO A 189 -0.24 23.15 10.70
CA PRO A 189 0.09 24.50 10.21
C PRO A 189 1.36 25.08 10.86
N GLY A 190 1.58 24.80 12.15
CA GLY A 190 2.76 25.25 12.90
C GLY A 190 3.91 24.25 13.01
N ALA A 191 3.76 23.02 12.51
CA ALA A 191 4.73 21.94 12.68
C ALA A 191 4.78 21.01 11.46
N GLY A 192 5.73 21.27 10.56
CA GLY A 192 6.03 20.45 9.37
C GLY A 192 7.31 19.65 9.53
N SER A 193 8.45 20.29 9.22
CA SER A 193 9.78 19.66 9.35
C SER A 193 10.14 19.31 10.79
N ASP A 194 9.71 20.13 11.75
CA ASP A 194 9.81 19.85 13.18
C ASP A 194 8.57 19.10 13.69
N ALA A 195 8.41 17.85 13.26
CA ALA A 195 7.26 17.03 13.61
C ALA A 195 7.12 16.74 15.12
N GLY A 196 8.19 16.93 15.91
CA GLY A 196 8.20 16.67 17.35
C GLY A 196 7.47 17.74 18.18
N SER A 197 7.32 18.95 17.61
CA SER A 197 6.66 20.09 18.25
C SER A 197 5.16 20.19 17.93
N LEU A 198 4.56 19.13 17.39
CA LEU A 198 3.12 19.09 17.13
C LEU A 198 2.28 19.47 18.38
N SER A 199 1.17 20.15 18.14
CA SER A 199 0.32 20.79 19.14
C SER A 199 -1.04 20.12 19.31
N THR A 200 -1.48 19.28 18.35
CA THR A 200 -2.72 18.49 18.50
C THR A 200 -2.63 17.64 19.76
N THR A 201 -3.60 17.78 20.64
CA THR A 201 -3.66 17.07 21.93
C THR A 201 -4.68 15.93 21.90
N ALA A 202 -4.48 14.94 22.75
CA ALA A 202 -5.43 13.86 23.02
C ALA A 202 -5.48 13.62 24.53
N LYS A 203 -6.45 14.24 25.21
CA LYS A 203 -6.59 14.15 26.66
C LYS A 203 -7.41 12.93 27.04
N LYS A 204 -6.84 12.05 27.87
CA LYS A 204 -7.55 10.87 28.40
C LYS A 204 -8.61 11.28 29.43
N VAL A 205 -9.84 10.83 29.22
CA VAL A 205 -10.99 11.02 30.12
C VAL A 205 -11.73 9.69 30.22
N GLY A 206 -11.46 8.95 31.29
CA GLY A 206 -11.98 7.58 31.46
C GLY A 206 -11.44 6.64 30.37
N GLU A 207 -12.35 6.03 29.61
CA GLU A 207 -12.03 5.11 28.51
C GLU A 207 -11.95 5.81 27.13
N GLU A 208 -12.06 7.14 27.11
CA GLU A 208 -11.98 7.95 25.89
C GLU A 208 -10.75 8.86 25.89
N LEU A 209 -10.36 9.27 24.69
CA LEU A 209 -9.45 10.36 24.38
C LEU A 209 -10.27 11.49 23.77
N ILE A 210 -10.07 12.71 24.24
CA ILE A 210 -10.64 13.92 23.66
C ILE A 210 -9.56 14.62 22.86
N LEU A 211 -9.69 14.59 21.54
CA LEU A 211 -8.73 15.17 20.59
C LEU A 211 -9.12 16.62 20.28
N ASN A 212 -8.13 17.51 20.34
CA ASN A 212 -8.26 18.91 19.97
C ASN A 212 -7.03 19.38 19.19
N GLY A 213 -7.24 19.96 18.01
CA GLY A 213 -6.17 20.48 17.15
C GLY A 213 -6.52 20.43 15.67
N SER A 214 -5.52 20.67 14.83
CA SER A 214 -5.68 20.59 13.39
C SER A 214 -4.43 20.05 12.71
N LYS A 215 -4.65 19.30 11.64
CA LYS A 215 -3.63 18.78 10.75
C LYS A 215 -3.74 19.43 9.39
N ALA A 216 -2.61 19.64 8.74
CA ALA A 216 -2.50 20.28 7.44
C ALA A 216 -1.95 19.32 6.40
N PHE A 217 -2.31 19.55 5.13
CA PHE A 217 -1.83 18.80 3.98
C PHE A 217 -2.12 17.30 4.02
N ILE A 218 -3.29 16.90 4.54
CA ILE A 218 -3.64 15.49 4.67
C ILE A 218 -4.13 14.93 3.34
N SER A 219 -3.30 14.10 2.71
CA SER A 219 -3.64 13.29 1.55
C SER A 219 -4.78 12.33 1.85
N GLY A 220 -5.83 12.37 1.04
CA GLY A 220 -7.09 11.65 1.27
C GLY A 220 -8.06 12.35 2.24
N GLY A 221 -7.67 13.49 2.82
CA GLY A 221 -8.48 14.21 3.81
C GLY A 221 -9.91 14.45 3.36
N GLY A 222 -10.88 14.04 4.17
CA GLY A 222 -12.32 14.18 3.90
C GLY A 222 -12.92 13.09 3.02
N ASP A 223 -12.13 12.35 2.26
CA ASP A 223 -12.60 11.33 1.31
C ASP A 223 -12.21 9.89 1.74
N THR A 224 -11.27 9.76 2.67
CA THR A 224 -10.87 8.49 3.32
C THR A 224 -11.72 8.15 4.55
N ASP A 225 -11.62 6.91 5.03
CA ASP A 225 -12.45 6.38 6.12
C ASP A 225 -11.74 6.37 7.48
N VAL A 226 -10.41 6.24 7.50
CA VAL A 226 -9.63 6.17 8.74
C VAL A 226 -8.42 7.08 8.70
N TYR A 227 -8.11 7.67 9.84
CA TYR A 227 -7.02 8.63 10.02
C TYR A 227 -6.08 8.13 11.12
N LEU A 228 -4.81 7.89 10.79
CA LEU A 228 -3.78 7.66 11.79
C LEU A 228 -3.19 8.99 12.25
N VAL A 229 -3.63 9.44 13.41
CA VAL A 229 -3.36 10.77 13.96
C VAL A 229 -2.23 10.70 14.97
N MET A 230 -1.17 11.46 14.70
CA MET A 230 -0.11 11.70 15.67
C MET A 230 -0.50 12.88 16.54
N CYS A 231 -0.76 12.63 17.81
CA CYS A 231 -1.25 13.61 18.77
C CYS A 231 -0.55 13.46 20.12
N ARG A 232 -0.47 14.56 20.88
CA ARG A 232 0.19 14.62 22.18
C ARG A 232 -0.75 14.12 23.28
N THR A 233 -0.41 12.99 23.88
CA THR A 233 -1.09 12.45 25.08
C THR A 233 -0.29 12.71 26.36
N GLY A 234 1.02 12.92 26.25
CA GLY A 234 1.94 13.11 27.38
C GLY A 234 2.60 14.49 27.39
N SER A 235 3.85 14.53 27.88
CA SER A 235 4.64 15.77 27.99
C SER A 235 5.00 16.38 26.64
N GLU A 236 5.64 17.55 26.66
CA GLU A 236 6.25 18.12 25.46
C GLU A 236 7.33 17.22 24.85
N GLY A 237 7.59 17.45 23.56
CA GLY A 237 8.57 16.72 22.76
C GLY A 237 8.10 15.33 22.25
N PRO A 238 9.01 14.60 21.57
CA PRO A 238 8.70 13.34 20.88
C PRO A 238 8.08 12.24 21.75
N LYS A 239 8.52 12.13 23.01
CA LYS A 239 8.08 11.06 23.93
C LYS A 239 6.64 11.19 24.41
N GLY A 240 6.03 12.37 24.24
CA GLY A 240 4.63 12.59 24.60
C GLY A 240 3.64 12.39 23.44
N ILE A 241 4.11 11.98 22.26
CA ILE A 241 3.29 11.79 21.07
C ILE A 241 2.83 10.33 20.99
N SER A 242 1.54 10.12 20.76
CA SER A 242 0.91 8.82 20.52
C SER A 242 0.32 8.76 19.11
N CYS A 243 0.11 7.55 18.60
CA CYS A 243 -0.60 7.29 17.35
C CYS A 243 -2.03 6.84 17.68
N VAL A 244 -3.04 7.53 17.17
CA VAL A 244 -4.46 7.25 17.44
C VAL A 244 -5.18 7.05 16.12
N LEU A 245 -5.92 5.94 16.00
CA LEU A 245 -6.79 5.70 14.86
C LEU A 245 -8.14 6.40 15.08
N VAL A 246 -8.51 7.28 14.15
CA VAL A 246 -9.78 8.02 14.18
C VAL A 246 -10.59 7.67 12.94
N GLU A 247 -11.83 7.26 13.13
CA GLU A 247 -12.74 6.92 12.03
C GLU A 247 -13.45 8.18 11.50
N LYS A 248 -13.70 8.22 10.20
CA LYS A 248 -14.54 9.25 9.59
C LYS A 248 -15.96 9.13 10.12
N GLY A 249 -16.52 10.26 10.52
CA GLY A 249 -17.85 10.33 11.12
C GLY A 249 -17.85 10.36 12.64
N THR A 250 -16.70 10.19 13.30
CA THR A 250 -16.57 10.46 14.73
C THR A 250 -16.96 11.91 15.03
N PRO A 251 -17.90 12.17 15.97
CA PRO A 251 -18.27 13.52 16.35
C PRO A 251 -17.05 14.36 16.77
N GLY A 252 -16.95 15.58 16.26
CA GLY A 252 -15.80 16.47 16.48
C GLY A 252 -14.68 16.33 15.44
N LEU A 253 -14.74 15.35 14.53
CA LEU A 253 -13.86 15.27 13.36
C LEU A 253 -14.46 16.06 12.19
N ASN A 254 -13.78 17.12 11.78
CA ASN A 254 -14.18 18.01 10.69
C ASN A 254 -13.08 18.10 9.63
N PHE A 255 -13.45 18.59 8.44
CA PHE A 255 -12.53 18.74 7.31
C PHE A 255 -12.60 20.15 6.74
N GLY A 256 -11.44 20.71 6.41
CA GLY A 256 -11.34 21.98 5.70
C GLY A 256 -11.79 21.89 4.24
N THR A 257 -11.68 23.00 3.53
CA THR A 257 -11.83 23.02 2.07
C THR A 257 -10.74 22.21 1.39
N LYS A 258 -11.01 21.75 0.16
CA LYS A 258 -10.00 21.09 -0.66
C LYS A 258 -8.96 22.09 -1.14
N GLU A 259 -7.69 21.81 -0.83
CA GLU A 259 -6.55 22.63 -1.21
C GLU A 259 -6.32 22.58 -2.73
N LYS A 260 -6.04 23.75 -3.32
CA LYS A 260 -5.60 23.87 -4.71
C LYS A 260 -4.09 23.73 -4.78
N LYS A 261 -3.62 22.77 -5.56
CA LYS A 261 -2.21 22.35 -5.63
C LYS A 261 -1.70 22.44 -7.07
N ILE A 262 -0.38 22.54 -7.23
CA ILE A 262 0.28 22.52 -8.54
C ILE A 262 0.20 21.12 -9.18
N GLY A 263 0.22 20.07 -8.36
CA GLY A 263 0.11 18.68 -8.78
C GLY A 263 -0.41 17.82 -7.64
N TRP A 264 -0.36 16.50 -7.81
CA TRP A 264 -0.98 15.55 -6.89
C TRP A 264 -2.50 15.78 -6.76
N ASN A 265 -3.15 16.11 -7.87
CA ASN A 265 -4.55 16.53 -7.89
C ASN A 265 -5.53 15.36 -7.78
N SER A 266 -5.11 14.14 -8.14
CA SER A 266 -5.95 12.94 -7.98
C SER A 266 -6.15 12.50 -6.52
N GLN A 267 -5.45 13.14 -5.58
CA GLN A 267 -5.64 12.91 -4.15
C GLN A 267 -6.16 14.19 -3.48
N PRO A 268 -7.32 14.14 -2.79
CA PRO A 268 -7.82 15.29 -2.07
C PRO A 268 -6.85 15.62 -0.94
N THR A 269 -6.55 16.90 -0.78
CA THR A 269 -5.72 17.40 0.30
C THR A 269 -6.54 18.41 1.06
N ARG A 270 -6.69 18.20 2.37
CA ARG A 270 -7.49 19.06 3.24
C ARG A 270 -6.81 19.22 4.58
N MET A 271 -7.23 20.26 5.30
CA MET A 271 -7.07 20.25 6.74
C MET A 271 -7.99 19.20 7.38
N VAL A 272 -7.50 18.55 8.43
CA VAL A 272 -8.29 17.66 9.29
C VAL A 272 -8.33 18.28 10.67
N ILE A 273 -9.53 18.55 11.17
CA ILE A 273 -9.77 19.39 12.35
C ILE A 273 -10.44 18.52 13.42
N PHE A 274 -9.97 18.65 14.65
CA PHE A 274 -10.48 17.94 15.81
C PHE A 274 -10.96 18.96 16.83
N GLU A 275 -12.26 18.93 17.15
CA GLU A 275 -12.91 19.79 18.14
C GLU A 275 -13.68 18.90 19.12
N ASP A 276 -13.13 18.71 20.31
CA ASP A 276 -13.63 17.78 21.32
C ASP A 276 -13.97 16.39 20.75
N CYS A 277 -13.12 15.92 19.82
CA CYS A 277 -13.31 14.68 19.10
C CYS A 277 -13.04 13.48 20.02
N ARG A 278 -14.09 12.71 20.33
CA ARG A 278 -14.04 11.60 21.30
C ARG A 278 -13.72 10.29 20.61
N VAL A 279 -12.64 9.65 21.03
CA VAL A 279 -12.16 8.40 20.46
C VAL A 279 -11.86 7.41 21.59
N PRO A 280 -12.23 6.13 21.48
CA PRO A 280 -11.88 5.14 22.50
C PRO A 280 -10.36 5.03 22.71
N VAL A 281 -9.91 4.86 23.95
CA VAL A 281 -8.48 4.63 24.28
C VAL A 281 -7.95 3.38 23.60
N ILE A 282 -8.81 2.40 23.30
CA ILE A 282 -8.44 1.19 22.56
C ILE A 282 -8.02 1.46 21.11
N ASN A 283 -8.21 2.68 20.58
CA ASN A 283 -7.77 3.08 19.25
C ASN A 283 -6.32 3.60 19.21
N ILE A 284 -5.63 3.64 20.36
CA ILE A 284 -4.19 3.90 20.37
C ILE A 284 -3.47 2.74 19.67
N ILE A 285 -2.65 3.06 18.67
CA ILE A 285 -1.81 2.10 17.95
C ILE A 285 -0.44 2.07 18.63
N GLY A 286 -0.07 0.90 19.16
CA GLY A 286 1.10 0.75 20.04
C GLY A 286 0.84 1.28 21.45
N ASP A 287 1.92 1.67 22.14
CA ASP A 287 1.83 2.21 23.49
C ASP A 287 1.69 3.75 23.51
N GLU A 288 1.09 4.30 24.56
CA GLU A 288 1.09 5.74 24.81
C GLU A 288 2.53 6.31 24.80
N GLY A 289 2.77 7.39 24.06
CA GLY A 289 4.10 8.00 23.88
C GLY A 289 4.98 7.36 22.79
N GLN A 290 4.51 6.30 22.13
CA GLN A 290 5.25 5.62 21.05
C GLN A 290 5.02 6.23 19.66
N GLY A 291 4.06 7.15 19.51
CA GLY A 291 3.60 7.69 18.23
C GLY A 291 4.71 8.30 17.38
N PHE A 292 5.63 9.08 17.97
CA PHE A 292 6.75 9.65 17.20
C PHE A 292 7.69 8.58 16.64
N ASN A 293 7.96 7.52 17.41
CA ASN A 293 8.78 6.40 16.93
C ASN A 293 8.09 5.64 15.79
N ILE A 294 6.76 5.46 15.88
CA ILE A 294 5.96 4.86 14.81
C ILE A 294 6.02 5.74 13.55
N ALA A 295 5.82 7.06 13.70
CA ALA A 295 5.93 8.04 12.63
C ALA A 295 7.29 7.96 11.92
N MET A 296 8.40 8.00 12.66
CA MET A 296 9.74 7.95 12.07
C MET A 296 10.01 6.63 11.34
N LYS A 297 9.58 5.49 11.90
CA LYS A 297 9.73 4.20 11.21
C LYS A 297 8.87 4.12 9.94
N GLY A 298 7.68 4.73 9.95
CA GLY A 298 6.84 4.88 8.76
C GLY A 298 7.49 5.74 7.69
N LEU A 299 8.02 6.91 8.06
CA LEU A 299 8.69 7.84 7.15
C LEU A 299 9.95 7.24 6.54
N ASN A 300 10.74 6.45 7.28
CA ASN A 300 11.89 5.75 6.71
C ASN A 300 11.49 4.78 5.59
N GLY A 301 10.37 4.06 5.76
CA GLY A 301 9.80 3.25 4.69
C GLY A 301 9.18 4.07 3.55
N GLY A 302 8.53 5.19 3.89
CA GLY A 302 7.93 6.11 2.92
C GLY A 302 8.95 6.83 2.05
N ARG A 303 10.13 7.14 2.58
CA ARG A 303 11.24 7.75 1.81
C ARG A 303 11.64 6.87 0.64
N ILE A 304 11.91 5.58 0.88
CA ILE A 304 12.23 4.59 -0.16
C ILE A 304 11.12 4.51 -1.22
N ASN A 305 9.86 4.66 -0.80
CA ASN A 305 8.71 4.57 -1.71
C ASN A 305 8.42 5.86 -2.50
N ILE A 306 8.90 7.03 -2.04
CA ILE A 306 8.65 8.35 -2.64
C ILE A 306 9.86 8.82 -3.48
N GLY A 307 11.06 8.49 -3.04
CA GLY A 307 12.28 8.57 -3.83
C GLY A 307 13.04 7.26 -3.66
N PRO A 308 13.26 6.45 -4.71
CA PRO A 308 14.33 5.48 -4.63
C PRO A 308 15.62 6.29 -4.42
N ASP A 309 16.23 6.17 -3.25
CA ASP A 309 17.52 6.81 -2.96
C ASP A 309 18.52 6.36 -4.05
N PRO A 310 19.27 7.28 -4.68
CA PRO A 310 20.24 6.93 -5.72
C PRO A 310 21.56 6.35 -5.20
N ASP A 311 21.64 5.93 -3.93
CA ASP A 311 22.86 5.37 -3.30
C ASP A 311 22.83 3.84 -3.17
#